data_AF-A0A3R9M3T6-F1
#
_entry.id   AF-A0A3R9M3T6-F1
#
_cell.length_a   1.000
_cell.length_b   1.000
_cell.length_c   1.000
_cell.angle_alpha   90.00
_cell.angle_beta   90.00
_cell.angle_gamma   90.00
#
_symmetry.space_group_name_H-M   'P 1'
#
loop_
_entity.id
_entity.type
_entity.pdbx_description
1 polymer ?
#
loop_
_entity_poly.entity_id
_entity_poly.type
_entity_poly.pdbx_seq_one_letter_code
_entity_poly.pdbx_strand_id
1 'polypeptide(L)'
;MFKREQERMELLSEIQELGYDSLRFSIFNDHDPWEWETRIEFNPQTHKYEVYLTRDRAGKGRVFEYPDFPQAKEKFLEFLDHTVSRINYYISNGWVPQYPSPLWDKPEIDIESLKNIVEKEIKERGLESLSYVLFDEDCRQPWATHLFFKDNKFQINSRDERSYIVGKTWEFDTMKEAKDEFFKILSQTVHAEQLANELGFSHPYPSPLWDEEGK
;
A
#
# COMPACT_ATOMS: atom_id res chain seq x y z
N MET A 1 41.84 10.04 -0.82
CA MET A 1 40.66 9.49 -0.11
C MET A 1 39.51 10.50 -0.08
N PHE A 2 39.73 11.76 0.30
CA PHE A 2 38.70 12.82 0.39
C PHE A 2 37.80 13.04 -0.84
N LYS A 3 38.35 13.04 -2.07
CA LYS A 3 37.57 13.30 -3.29
C LYS A 3 36.46 12.26 -3.52
N ARG A 4 36.75 10.98 -3.30
CA ARG A 4 35.79 9.88 -3.53
C ARG A 4 34.68 9.87 -2.50
N GLU A 5 34.98 10.26 -1.27
CA GLU A 5 33.95 10.41 -0.24
C GLU A 5 33.00 11.55 -0.56
N GLN A 6 33.52 12.67 -1.07
CA GLN A 6 32.69 13.79 -1.54
C GLN A 6 31.78 13.38 -2.71
N GLU A 7 32.32 12.68 -3.71
CA GLU A 7 31.55 12.13 -4.84
C GLU A 7 30.46 11.16 -4.37
N ARG A 8 30.75 10.32 -3.38
CA ARG A 8 29.77 9.40 -2.77
C ARG A 8 28.64 10.16 -2.08
N MET A 9 28.98 11.14 -1.24
CA MET A 9 28.00 11.95 -0.53
C MET A 9 27.11 12.77 -1.47
N GLU A 10 27.69 13.29 -2.56
CA GLU A 10 26.95 13.99 -3.60
C GLU A 10 25.89 13.09 -4.26
N LEU A 11 26.26 11.86 -4.62
CA LEU A 11 25.32 10.87 -5.17
C LEU A 11 24.23 10.50 -4.17
N LEU A 12 24.58 10.24 -2.91
CA LEU A 12 23.60 9.88 -1.88
C LEU A 12 22.59 11.01 -1.64
N SER A 13 23.04 12.27 -1.62
CA SER A 13 22.16 13.43 -1.50
C SER A 13 21.15 13.49 -2.66
N GLU A 14 21.61 13.29 -3.89
CA GLU A 14 20.74 13.39 -5.07
C GLU A 14 19.76 12.21 -5.18
N ILE A 15 20.20 11.00 -4.80
CA ILE A 15 19.31 9.82 -4.68
C ILE A 15 18.19 10.11 -3.68
N GLN A 16 18.53 10.68 -2.52
CA GLN A 16 17.55 11.03 -1.49
C GLN A 16 16.59 12.13 -1.97
N GLU A 17 17.10 13.17 -2.64
CA GLU A 17 16.28 14.24 -3.22
C GLU A 17 15.30 13.72 -4.28
N LEU A 18 15.69 12.68 -5.03
CA LEU A 18 14.83 11.99 -5.99
C LEU A 18 13.89 10.95 -5.34
N GLY A 19 14.06 10.64 -4.05
CA GLY A 19 13.31 9.60 -3.33
C GLY A 19 13.70 8.18 -3.72
N TYR A 20 14.90 7.99 -4.29
CA TYR A 20 15.40 6.72 -4.82
C TYR A 20 16.12 5.85 -3.80
N ASP A 21 15.99 6.16 -2.50
CA ASP A 21 16.72 5.55 -1.38
C ASP A 21 16.59 4.03 -1.29
N SER A 22 15.48 3.50 -1.82
CA SER A 22 15.16 2.08 -1.79
C SER A 22 15.44 1.35 -3.11
N LEU A 23 16.08 2.00 -4.08
CA LEU A 23 16.61 1.33 -5.26
C LEU A 23 17.86 0.53 -4.90
N ARG A 24 18.12 -0.55 -5.66
CA ARG A 24 19.37 -1.30 -5.53
C ARG A 24 20.47 -0.57 -6.27
N PHE A 25 21.45 -0.06 -5.54
CA PHE A 25 22.63 0.54 -6.13
C PHE A 25 23.88 0.32 -5.27
N SER A 26 25.05 0.41 -5.91
CA SER A 26 26.33 0.49 -5.24
C SER A 26 27.15 1.65 -5.78
N ILE A 27 27.77 2.36 -4.85
CA ILE A 27 28.69 3.45 -5.14
C ILE A 27 30.06 3.01 -4.66
N PHE A 28 30.97 2.76 -5.59
CA PHE A 28 32.39 2.54 -5.33
C PHE A 28 32.69 1.24 -4.55
N ASN A 29 32.02 0.14 -4.91
CA ASN A 29 32.18 -1.20 -4.35
C ASN A 29 31.98 -1.25 -2.84
N ASP A 30 30.90 -0.65 -2.35
CA ASP A 30 30.53 -0.75 -0.93
C ASP A 30 30.03 -2.14 -0.51
N HIS A 31 29.65 -2.99 -1.47
CA HIS A 31 29.30 -4.38 -1.25
C HIS A 31 29.44 -5.23 -2.53
N ASP A 32 29.36 -6.56 -2.36
CA ASP A 32 29.34 -7.53 -3.46
C ASP A 32 28.13 -7.32 -4.38
N PRO A 33 28.26 -7.52 -5.71
CA PRO A 33 27.16 -7.29 -6.65
C PRO A 33 25.88 -8.06 -6.32
N TRP A 34 24.76 -7.34 -6.31
CA TRP A 34 23.42 -7.92 -6.23
C TRP A 34 22.78 -8.06 -7.60
N GLU A 35 21.68 -8.80 -7.69
CA GLU A 35 20.86 -8.84 -8.89
C GLU A 35 20.11 -7.51 -9.07
N TRP A 36 20.02 -7.06 -10.33
CA TRP A 36 19.22 -5.87 -10.72
C TRP A 36 19.64 -4.57 -10.04
N GLU A 37 20.94 -4.35 -9.95
CA GLU A 37 21.58 -3.26 -9.24
C GLU A 37 22.25 -2.28 -10.21
N THR A 38 22.11 -0.97 -9.95
CA THR A 38 22.88 0.07 -10.65
C THR A 38 24.18 0.36 -9.94
N ARG A 39 25.32 0.27 -10.62
CA ARG A 39 26.64 0.45 -10.02
C ARG A 39 27.41 1.56 -10.70
N ILE A 40 28.13 2.34 -9.89
CA ILE A 40 29.17 3.27 -10.33
C ILE A 40 30.47 2.93 -9.60
N GLU A 41 31.53 2.67 -10.36
CA GLU A 41 32.83 2.23 -9.86
C GLU A 41 33.95 3.11 -10.37
N PHE A 42 35.12 3.11 -9.73
CA PHE A 42 36.33 3.71 -10.29
C PHE A 42 37.40 2.66 -10.47
N ASN A 43 37.88 2.55 -11.69
CA ASN A 43 38.91 1.62 -12.06
C ASN A 43 40.29 2.29 -11.87
N PRO A 44 41.11 1.87 -10.89
CA PRO A 44 42.40 2.50 -10.62
C PRO A 44 43.45 2.25 -11.70
N GLN A 45 43.25 1.24 -12.56
CA GLN A 45 44.19 0.95 -13.65
C GLN A 45 43.95 1.88 -14.83
N THR A 46 42.69 2.07 -15.21
CA THR A 46 42.32 2.91 -16.36
C THR A 46 42.05 4.37 -15.99
N HIS A 47 41.93 4.67 -14.69
CA HIS A 47 41.56 5.99 -14.16
C HIS A 47 40.21 6.49 -14.70
N LYS A 48 39.27 5.56 -14.93
CA LYS A 48 37.91 5.87 -15.42
C LYS A 48 36.85 5.42 -14.43
N TYR A 49 35.72 6.10 -14.49
CA TYR A 49 34.49 5.68 -13.84
C TYR A 49 33.79 4.65 -14.72
N GLU A 50 33.31 3.57 -14.13
CA GLU A 50 32.53 2.52 -14.80
C GLU A 50 31.10 2.55 -14.25
N VAL A 51 30.11 2.76 -15.12
CA VAL A 51 28.68 2.72 -14.76
C VAL A 51 28.03 1.54 -15.47
N TYR A 52 27.32 0.69 -14.74
CA TYR A 52 26.67 -0.49 -15.31
C TYR A 52 25.50 -0.99 -14.46
N LEU A 53 24.65 -1.80 -15.09
CA LEU A 53 23.59 -2.55 -14.43
C LEU A 53 24.02 -4.01 -14.26
N THR A 54 23.71 -4.62 -13.12
CA THR A 54 23.71 -6.07 -12.99
C THR A 54 22.37 -6.65 -13.45
N ARG A 55 22.36 -7.95 -13.77
CA ARG A 55 21.18 -8.70 -14.21
C ARG A 55 20.93 -9.90 -13.29
N ASP A 56 20.11 -10.86 -13.74
CA ASP A 56 19.97 -12.17 -13.11
C ASP A 56 21.33 -12.76 -12.71
N ARG A 57 21.41 -13.32 -11.51
CA ARG A 57 22.63 -13.88 -10.90
C ARG A 57 23.78 -12.88 -10.80
N ALA A 58 23.46 -11.60 -10.65
CA ALA A 58 24.38 -10.47 -10.56
C ALA A 58 25.33 -10.33 -11.76
N GLY A 59 24.93 -10.84 -12.94
CA GLY A 59 25.75 -10.76 -14.15
C GLY A 59 25.97 -9.32 -14.61
N LYS A 60 27.23 -8.94 -14.87
CA LYS A 60 27.60 -7.59 -15.33
C LYS A 60 27.01 -7.33 -16.74
N GLY A 61 26.20 -6.28 -16.85
CA GLY A 61 25.70 -5.79 -18.13
C GLY A 61 26.72 -5.00 -18.94
N ARG A 62 26.24 -4.18 -19.88
CA ARG A 62 27.11 -3.26 -20.63
C ARG A 62 27.72 -2.24 -19.67
N VAL A 63 29.04 -2.06 -19.78
CA VAL A 63 29.81 -1.08 -19.00
C VAL A 63 29.99 0.20 -19.80
N PHE A 64 29.69 1.33 -19.17
CA PHE A 64 29.91 2.66 -19.71
C PHE A 64 31.08 3.29 -18.96
N GLU A 65 32.10 3.71 -19.70
CA GLU A 65 33.32 4.27 -19.12
C GLU A 65 33.38 5.78 -19.32
N TYR A 66 33.71 6.51 -18.26
CA TYR A 66 33.82 7.97 -18.29
C TYR A 66 35.13 8.43 -17.66
N PRO A 67 35.79 9.46 -18.22
CA PRO A 67 37.03 9.99 -17.66
C PRO A 67 36.79 10.88 -16.42
N ASP A 68 35.57 11.39 -16.24
CA ASP A 68 35.20 12.31 -15.18
C ASP A 68 33.92 11.89 -14.45
N PHE A 69 33.81 12.34 -13.20
CA PHE A 69 32.69 12.01 -12.32
C PHE A 69 31.36 12.62 -12.78
N PRO A 70 31.26 13.90 -13.21
CA PRO A 70 29.99 14.47 -13.65
C PRO A 70 29.27 13.63 -14.72
N GLN A 71 29.99 13.17 -15.75
CA GLN A 71 29.40 12.32 -16.78
C GLN A 71 28.98 10.94 -16.25
N ALA A 72 29.80 10.34 -15.39
CA ALA A 72 29.47 9.06 -14.78
C ALA A 72 28.25 9.16 -13.84
N LYS A 73 28.16 10.25 -13.08
CA LYS A 73 27.04 10.58 -12.19
C LYS A 73 25.75 10.72 -13.00
N GLU A 74 25.76 11.51 -14.07
CA GLU A 74 24.60 11.68 -14.95
C GLU A 74 24.13 10.31 -15.48
N LYS A 75 25.06 9.47 -15.96
CA LYS A 75 24.72 8.13 -16.44
C LYS A 75 24.16 7.21 -15.36
N PHE A 76 24.71 7.30 -14.15
CA PHE A 76 24.27 6.50 -13.03
C PHE A 76 22.84 6.87 -12.62
N LEU A 77 22.52 8.17 -12.52
CA LEU A 77 21.17 8.65 -12.23
C LEU A 77 20.18 8.31 -13.35
N GLU A 78 20.59 8.39 -14.62
CA GLU A 78 19.80 7.93 -15.78
C GLU A 78 19.39 6.45 -15.63
N PHE A 79 20.29 5.60 -15.12
CA PHE A 79 19.97 4.18 -14.88
C PHE A 79 19.02 3.94 -13.72
N LEU A 80 19.08 4.76 -12.66
CA LEU A 80 18.10 4.71 -11.58
C LEU A 80 16.72 5.12 -12.08
N ASP A 81 16.61 6.21 -12.84
CA ASP A 81 15.34 6.66 -13.43
C ASP A 81 14.76 5.63 -14.41
N HIS A 82 15.61 5.05 -15.27
CA HIS A 82 15.20 3.94 -16.14
C HIS A 82 14.69 2.72 -15.36
N THR A 83 15.24 2.45 -14.18
CA THR A 83 14.79 1.34 -13.33
C THR A 83 13.38 1.60 -12.80
N VAL A 84 13.12 2.80 -12.28
CA VAL A 84 11.79 3.23 -11.84
C VAL A 84 10.79 3.17 -13.00
N SER A 85 11.14 3.76 -14.15
CA SER A 85 10.31 3.77 -15.35
C SER A 85 9.97 2.36 -15.84
N ARG A 86 10.97 1.45 -15.85
CA ARG A 86 10.76 0.05 -16.24
C ARG A 86 9.82 -0.66 -15.27
N ILE A 87 10.01 -0.47 -13.97
CA ILE A 87 9.19 -1.18 -12.98
C ILE A 87 7.75 -0.67 -12.98
N ASN A 88 7.54 0.64 -13.13
CA ASN A 88 6.20 1.21 -13.34
C ASN A 88 5.53 0.63 -14.59
N TYR A 89 6.28 0.45 -15.68
CA TYR A 89 5.76 -0.24 -16.87
C TYR A 89 5.37 -1.69 -16.57
N TYR A 90 6.19 -2.45 -15.84
CA TYR A 90 5.85 -3.84 -15.47
C TYR A 90 4.56 -3.91 -14.65
N ILE A 91 4.45 -3.06 -13.63
CA ILE A 91 3.29 -3.04 -12.72
C ILE A 91 2.02 -2.65 -13.45
N SER A 92 2.09 -1.64 -14.33
CA SER A 92 0.93 -1.24 -15.14
C SER A 92 0.45 -2.33 -16.11
N ASN A 93 1.31 -3.30 -16.44
CA ASN A 93 0.97 -4.49 -17.23
C ASN A 93 0.65 -5.72 -16.36
N GLY A 94 0.58 -5.58 -15.03
CA GLY A 94 0.31 -6.69 -14.10
C GLY A 94 1.46 -7.67 -13.92
N TRP A 95 2.70 -7.28 -14.26
CA TRP A 95 3.88 -8.10 -14.08
C TRP A 95 4.58 -7.81 -12.75
N VAL A 96 5.26 -8.83 -12.22
CA VAL A 96 5.97 -8.74 -10.94
C VAL A 96 7.27 -7.92 -11.11
N PRO A 97 7.57 -6.97 -10.21
CA PRO A 97 8.84 -6.24 -10.23
C PRO A 97 10.03 -7.17 -9.99
N GLN A 98 11.21 -6.76 -10.46
CA GLN A 98 12.43 -7.59 -10.33
C GLN A 98 12.88 -7.77 -8.87
N TYR A 99 12.51 -6.85 -7.98
CA TYR A 99 12.77 -6.91 -6.55
C TYR A 99 11.76 -6.09 -5.75
N PRO A 100 11.56 -6.39 -4.46
CA PRO A 100 10.70 -5.59 -3.58
C PRO A 100 11.36 -4.24 -3.24
N SER A 101 10.57 -3.16 -3.25
CA SER A 101 10.98 -1.81 -2.84
C SER A 101 9.75 -0.98 -2.45
N PRO A 102 9.80 -0.18 -1.37
CA PRO A 102 8.75 0.78 -1.01
C PRO A 102 8.32 1.75 -2.12
N LEU A 103 9.15 1.95 -3.16
CA LEU A 103 8.80 2.76 -4.32
C LEU A 103 7.64 2.21 -5.14
N TRP A 104 7.42 0.90 -5.10
CA TRP A 104 6.37 0.23 -5.87
C TRP A 104 5.64 -0.88 -5.11
N ASP A 105 6.19 -1.32 -3.98
CA ASP A 105 5.47 -2.12 -3.02
C ASP A 105 4.46 -1.21 -2.34
N LYS A 106 3.19 -1.55 -2.48
CA LYS A 106 2.15 -0.89 -1.71
C LYS A 106 2.45 -1.16 -0.23
N PRO A 107 2.28 -0.17 0.65
CA PRO A 107 2.37 -0.43 2.08
C PRO A 107 1.42 -1.57 2.40
N GLU A 108 1.96 -2.64 2.99
CA GLU A 108 1.17 -3.76 3.47
C GLU A 108 0.16 -3.19 4.47
N ILE A 109 -1.12 -3.23 4.11
CA ILE A 109 -2.17 -2.72 4.99
C ILE A 109 -2.24 -3.68 6.16
N ASP A 110 -1.91 -3.18 7.34
CA ASP A 110 -2.08 -3.90 8.60
C ASP A 110 -3.58 -3.98 8.94
N ILE A 111 -4.25 -4.95 8.33
CA ILE A 111 -5.68 -5.21 8.48
C ILE A 111 -6.07 -5.39 9.95
N GLU A 112 -5.21 -6.04 10.74
CA GLU A 112 -5.48 -6.29 12.16
C GLU A 112 -5.49 -4.98 12.96
N SER A 113 -4.54 -4.10 12.73
CA SER A 113 -4.54 -2.76 13.33
C SER A 113 -5.77 -1.94 12.93
N LEU A 114 -6.16 -1.97 11.64
CA LEU A 114 -7.35 -1.27 11.18
C LEU A 114 -8.64 -1.82 11.79
N LYS A 115 -8.76 -3.14 11.89
CA LYS A 115 -9.87 -3.82 12.54
C LYS A 115 -10.00 -3.38 14.00
N ASN A 116 -8.90 -3.42 14.76
CA ASN A 116 -8.87 -2.99 16.16
C ASN A 116 -9.32 -1.53 16.34
N ILE A 117 -8.96 -0.63 15.41
CA ILE A 117 -9.41 0.77 15.44
C ILE A 117 -10.94 0.88 15.29
N VAL A 118 -11.52 0.13 14.34
CA VAL A 118 -12.98 0.14 14.11
C VAL A 118 -13.72 -0.49 15.28
N GLU A 119 -13.28 -1.64 15.78
CA GLU A 119 -13.90 -2.34 16.91
C GLU A 119 -13.90 -1.48 18.19
N LYS A 120 -12.79 -0.78 18.45
CA LYS A 120 -12.71 0.15 19.59
C LYS A 120 -13.79 1.23 19.50
N GLU A 121 -13.99 1.82 18.32
CA GLU A 121 -14.97 2.89 18.12
C GLU A 121 -16.43 2.35 18.13
N ILE A 122 -16.66 1.12 17.64
CA ILE A 122 -17.95 0.42 17.81
C ILE A 122 -18.31 0.30 19.29
N LYS A 123 -17.36 -0.14 20.11
CA LYS A 123 -17.54 -0.27 21.56
C LYS A 123 -17.75 1.08 22.24
N GLU A 124 -16.96 2.09 21.91
CA GLU A 124 -17.12 3.45 22.46
C GLU A 124 -18.50 4.07 22.14
N ARG A 125 -19.10 3.66 21.02
CA ARG A 125 -20.45 4.11 20.59
C ARG A 125 -21.57 3.17 21.02
N GLY A 126 -21.28 2.05 21.68
CA GLY A 126 -22.28 1.05 22.09
C GLY A 126 -22.99 0.36 20.92
N LEU A 127 -22.31 0.21 19.77
CA LEU A 127 -22.88 -0.37 18.55
C LEU A 127 -22.59 -1.89 18.41
N GLU A 128 -22.13 -2.53 19.48
CA GLU A 128 -21.67 -3.92 19.50
C GLU A 128 -22.77 -4.93 19.13
N SER A 129 -24.04 -4.57 19.34
CA SER A 129 -25.19 -5.43 19.01
C SER A 129 -25.61 -5.36 17.54
N LEU A 130 -25.02 -4.49 16.72
CA LEU A 130 -25.30 -4.44 15.29
C LEU A 130 -24.65 -5.62 14.56
N SER A 131 -25.29 -6.09 13.50
CA SER A 131 -24.71 -7.07 12.58
C SER A 131 -23.74 -6.34 11.65
N TYR A 132 -22.44 -6.61 11.81
CA TYR A 132 -21.39 -6.07 10.95
C TYR A 132 -20.28 -7.11 10.74
N VAL A 133 -19.51 -6.92 9.66
CA VAL A 133 -18.35 -7.76 9.33
C VAL A 133 -17.18 -6.85 8.97
N LEU A 134 -16.03 -7.09 9.59
CA LEU A 134 -14.81 -6.32 9.37
C LEU A 134 -13.74 -7.20 8.73
N PHE A 135 -13.31 -6.79 7.54
CA PHE A 135 -12.17 -7.33 6.79
C PHE A 135 -12.21 -8.83 6.53
N ASP A 136 -13.41 -9.38 6.35
CA ASP A 136 -13.64 -10.75 5.88
C ASP A 136 -14.48 -10.69 4.60
N GLU A 137 -13.81 -10.76 3.45
CA GLU A 137 -14.43 -10.64 2.12
C GLU A 137 -15.34 -11.84 1.80
N ASP A 138 -14.99 -13.03 2.31
CA ASP A 138 -15.69 -14.28 2.01
C ASP A 138 -16.95 -14.46 2.86
N CYS A 139 -17.05 -13.71 3.97
CA CYS A 139 -18.21 -13.76 4.84
C CYS A 139 -19.48 -13.32 4.11
N ARG A 140 -20.53 -14.13 4.25
CA ARG A 140 -21.86 -13.87 3.70
C ARG A 140 -22.89 -13.64 4.80
N GLN A 141 -22.49 -13.06 5.92
CA GLN A 141 -23.41 -12.81 7.03
C GLN A 141 -24.60 -11.95 6.53
N PRO A 142 -25.84 -12.48 6.61
CA PRO A 142 -27.03 -11.73 6.21
C PRO A 142 -27.26 -10.56 7.17
N TRP A 143 -28.00 -9.55 6.71
CA TRP A 143 -28.32 -8.34 7.48
C TRP A 143 -27.13 -7.53 7.99
N ALA A 144 -25.91 -7.86 7.59
CA ALA A 144 -24.71 -7.18 8.06
C ALA A 144 -24.30 -6.03 7.15
N THR A 145 -23.70 -5.00 7.74
CA THR A 145 -22.86 -4.05 7.01
C THR A 145 -21.41 -4.54 7.00
N HIS A 146 -20.86 -4.72 5.80
CA HIS A 146 -19.52 -5.24 5.58
C HIS A 146 -18.57 -4.09 5.26
N LEU A 147 -17.41 -4.05 5.91
CA LEU A 147 -16.28 -3.17 5.60
C LEU A 147 -15.06 -4.05 5.34
N PHE A 148 -14.48 -4.01 4.14
CA PHE A 148 -13.33 -4.83 3.77
C PHE A 148 -12.39 -4.08 2.81
N PHE A 149 -11.20 -4.63 2.59
CA PHE A 149 -10.22 -4.07 1.65
C PHE A 149 -10.04 -5.00 0.46
N LYS A 150 -10.38 -4.51 -0.74
CA LYS A 150 -10.33 -5.29 -1.98
C LYS A 150 -9.99 -4.37 -3.16
N ASP A 151 -9.21 -4.86 -4.11
CA ASP A 151 -8.85 -4.13 -5.33
C ASP A 151 -8.27 -2.74 -5.03
N ASN A 152 -7.41 -2.66 -4.00
CA ASN A 152 -6.82 -1.42 -3.48
C ASN A 152 -7.79 -0.39 -2.91
N LYS A 153 -9.05 -0.76 -2.66
CA LYS A 153 -10.07 0.14 -2.12
C LYS A 153 -10.63 -0.42 -0.83
N PHE A 154 -10.96 0.47 0.09
CA PHE A 154 -11.86 0.13 1.19
C PHE A 154 -13.28 0.10 0.64
N GLN A 155 -13.95 -1.03 0.78
CA GLN A 155 -15.29 -1.25 0.24
C GLN A 155 -16.29 -1.44 1.37
N ILE A 156 -17.49 -0.85 1.19
CA ILE A 156 -18.60 -0.99 2.13
C ILE A 156 -19.87 -1.37 1.39
N ASN A 157 -20.56 -2.39 1.88
CA ASN A 157 -21.88 -2.74 1.39
C ASN A 157 -22.72 -3.38 2.50
N SER A 158 -24.04 -3.33 2.33
CA SER A 158 -25.00 -3.96 3.24
C SER A 158 -25.60 -5.21 2.59
N ARG A 159 -26.10 -6.13 3.41
CA ARG A 159 -26.65 -7.42 3.00
C ARG A 159 -28.12 -7.54 3.39
N ASP A 160 -28.93 -8.19 2.55
CA ASP A 160 -30.31 -8.60 2.90
C ASP A 160 -30.33 -9.95 3.64
N GLU A 161 -31.51 -10.50 3.88
CA GLU A 161 -31.70 -11.81 4.53
C GLU A 161 -31.12 -12.99 3.75
N ARG A 162 -30.89 -12.83 2.44
CA ARG A 162 -30.33 -13.85 1.54
C ARG A 162 -28.85 -13.60 1.27
N SER A 163 -28.26 -12.63 1.98
CA SER A 163 -26.87 -12.20 1.80
C SER A 163 -26.57 -11.58 0.44
N TYR A 164 -27.59 -11.06 -0.27
CA TYR A 164 -27.35 -10.26 -1.46
C TYR A 164 -26.93 -8.84 -1.09
N ILE A 165 -26.06 -8.24 -1.92
CA ILE A 165 -25.70 -6.82 -1.80
C ILE A 165 -26.96 -6.00 -2.00
N VAL A 166 -27.33 -5.21 -0.98
CA VAL A 166 -28.41 -4.24 -1.07
C VAL A 166 -27.85 -2.88 -1.47
N GLY A 167 -28.40 -2.29 -2.53
CA GLY A 167 -27.95 -1.01 -3.04
C GLY A 167 -26.60 -1.10 -3.75
N LYS A 168 -25.69 -0.16 -3.46
CA LYS A 168 -24.37 -0.08 -4.09
C LYS A 168 -23.27 -0.42 -3.10
N THR A 169 -22.16 -0.94 -3.61
CA THR A 169 -20.89 -0.95 -2.89
C THR A 169 -20.26 0.44 -2.97
N TRP A 170 -19.90 0.99 -1.82
CA TRP A 170 -19.14 2.23 -1.72
C TRP A 170 -17.66 1.90 -1.71
N GLU A 171 -16.84 2.69 -2.39
CA GLU A 171 -15.40 2.49 -2.50
C GLU A 171 -14.66 3.75 -2.08
N PHE A 172 -13.59 3.58 -1.29
CA PHE A 172 -12.80 4.67 -0.73
C PHE A 172 -11.31 4.41 -0.88
N ASP A 173 -10.55 5.48 -1.06
CA ASP A 173 -9.08 5.44 -1.14
C ASP A 173 -8.43 5.37 0.24
N THR A 174 -9.11 5.88 1.28
CA THR A 174 -8.54 5.98 2.62
C THR A 174 -9.40 5.27 3.66
N MET A 175 -8.75 4.70 4.68
CA MET A 175 -9.44 4.10 5.81
C MET A 175 -10.31 5.12 6.55
N LYS A 176 -9.87 6.38 6.62
CA LYS A 176 -10.64 7.44 7.31
C LYS A 176 -12.01 7.63 6.67
N GLU A 177 -12.06 7.80 5.35
CA GLU A 177 -13.32 7.99 4.63
C GLU A 177 -14.23 6.76 4.74
N ALA A 178 -13.66 5.57 4.57
CA ALA A 178 -14.42 4.32 4.73
C ALA A 178 -15.00 4.18 6.14
N LYS A 179 -14.20 4.45 7.18
CA LYS A 179 -14.66 4.39 8.56
C LYS A 179 -15.79 5.38 8.83
N ASP A 180 -15.64 6.62 8.37
CA ASP A 180 -16.64 7.68 8.54
C ASP A 180 -17.98 7.27 7.88
N GLU A 181 -17.97 6.72 6.66
CA GLU A 181 -19.18 6.23 5.99
C GLU A 181 -19.75 4.95 6.64
N PHE A 182 -18.89 4.02 7.07
CA PHE A 182 -19.30 2.79 7.77
C PHE A 182 -20.13 3.12 9.01
N PHE A 183 -19.64 4.01 9.88
CA PHE A 183 -20.38 4.41 11.08
C PHE A 183 -21.65 5.20 10.76
N LYS A 184 -21.67 5.97 9.68
CA LYS A 184 -22.89 6.64 9.22
C LYS A 184 -23.97 5.63 8.82
N ILE A 185 -23.61 4.56 8.11
CA ILE A 185 -24.53 3.47 7.75
C ILE A 185 -25.05 2.75 9.01
N LEU A 186 -24.17 2.46 9.98
CA LEU A 186 -24.60 1.87 11.25
C LEU A 186 -25.61 2.75 12.00
N SER A 187 -25.34 4.05 12.11
CA SER A 187 -26.27 5.00 12.75
C SER A 187 -27.61 5.10 12.01
N GLN A 188 -27.60 5.07 10.67
CA GLN A 188 -28.82 5.04 9.87
C GLN A 188 -29.62 3.76 10.09
N THR A 189 -28.94 2.63 10.25
CA THR A 189 -29.57 1.33 10.56
C THR A 189 -30.32 1.41 11.89
N VAL A 190 -29.65 1.90 12.94
CA VAL A 190 -30.30 2.10 14.26
C VAL A 190 -31.55 2.96 14.14
N HIS A 191 -31.46 4.10 13.44
CA HIS A 191 -32.61 4.99 13.30
C HIS A 191 -33.76 4.35 12.52
N ALA A 192 -33.45 3.62 11.45
CA ALA A 192 -34.45 2.92 10.65
C ALA A 192 -35.16 1.83 11.46
N GLU A 193 -34.43 1.05 12.25
CA GLU A 193 -35.01 -0.01 13.08
C GLU A 193 -35.82 0.54 14.25
N GLN A 194 -35.41 1.65 14.87
CA GLN A 194 -36.21 2.33 15.88
C GLN A 194 -37.56 2.79 15.31
N LEU A 195 -37.57 3.38 14.11
CA LEU A 195 -38.80 3.76 13.41
C LEU A 195 -39.64 2.53 13.04
N ALA A 196 -39.00 1.43 12.63
CA ALA A 196 -39.69 0.17 12.33
C ALA A 196 -40.41 -0.37 13.58
N ASN A 197 -39.76 -0.29 14.75
CA ASN A 197 -40.34 -0.70 16.03
C ASN A 197 -41.57 0.16 16.39
N GLU A 198 -41.49 1.49 16.23
CA GLU A 198 -42.63 2.41 16.46
C GLU A 198 -43.83 2.10 15.57
N LEU A 199 -43.58 1.60 14.35
CA LEU A 199 -44.61 1.22 13.39
C LEU A 199 -45.08 -0.24 13.55
N GLY A 200 -44.52 -1.00 14.50
CA GLY A 200 -44.87 -2.39 14.76
C GLY A 200 -44.35 -3.38 13.71
N PHE A 201 -43.29 -3.03 12.97
CA PHE A 201 -42.62 -3.95 12.06
C PHE A 201 -41.64 -4.87 12.81
N SER A 202 -41.40 -6.05 12.25
CA SER A 202 -40.41 -6.99 12.77
C SER A 202 -38.98 -6.59 12.38
N HIS A 203 -38.02 -6.88 13.27
CA HIS A 203 -36.59 -6.60 13.05
C HIS A 203 -35.85 -7.77 12.38
N PRO A 204 -34.75 -7.50 11.68
CA PRO A 204 -33.91 -8.53 11.07
C PRO A 204 -33.18 -9.40 12.12
N TYR A 205 -32.86 -8.82 13.28
CA TYR A 205 -32.20 -9.49 14.40
C TYR A 205 -32.44 -8.71 15.72
N PRO A 206 -32.31 -9.38 16.89
CA PRO A 206 -32.47 -8.71 18.18
C PRO A 206 -31.30 -7.77 18.49
N SER A 207 -31.59 -6.61 19.06
CA SER A 207 -30.60 -5.62 19.49
C SER A 207 -31.20 -4.67 20.54
N PRO A 208 -30.52 -4.40 21.66
CA PRO A 208 -30.96 -3.42 22.66
C PRO A 208 -31.03 -1.97 22.13
N LEU A 209 -30.57 -1.71 20.91
CA LEU A 209 -30.63 -0.39 20.28
C LEU A 209 -32.03 -0.02 19.76
N TRP A 210 -32.92 -1.00 19.59
CA TRP A 210 -34.32 -0.81 19.16
C TRP A 210 -35.31 -1.75 19.83
N ASP A 211 -34.85 -2.89 20.36
CA ASP A 211 -35.70 -3.74 21.19
C ASP A 211 -35.94 -3.03 22.53
N GLU A 212 -37.20 -2.74 22.85
CA GLU A 212 -37.54 -2.27 24.19
C GLU A 212 -37.29 -3.40 25.19
N GLU A 213 -36.35 -3.22 26.13
CA GLU A 213 -36.26 -4.09 27.31
C GLU A 213 -37.55 -3.96 28.13
N GLY A 214 -38.47 -4.91 27.96
CA GLY A 214 -39.56 -5.19 28.89
C GLY A 214 -40.66 -4.12 28.97
N LYS A 215 -41.56 -4.10 27.98
CA LYS A 215 -42.97 -3.72 28.24
C LYS A 215 -43.77 -4.91 28.75
#